data_AF-A0AAD7IQX0-F1
#
_entry.id   AF-A0AAD7IQX0-F1
#
_cell.length_a   1.000
_cell.length_b   1.000
_cell.length_c   1.000
_cell.angle_alpha   90.00
_cell.angle_beta   90.00
_cell.angle_gamma   90.00
#
_symmetry.space_group_name_H-M   'P 1'
#
loop_
_entity.id
_entity.type
_entity.pdbx_description
1 polymer ?
#
loop_
_entity_poly.entity_id
_entity_poly.type
_entity_poly.pdbx_seq_one_letter_code
_entity_poly.pdbx_strand_id
1 'polypeptide(L)' 'FEGSGSDGVGPFNLQGYVDLESGSLEAEKKYVNFQWKWSGSITAFGLLGRWRSDSVRISRWGGWWWIWPAQWN' A
#
# COMPACT_ATOMS: atom_id res chain seq x y z
N PHE A 1 8.44 -5.52 4.48
CA PHE A 1 9.13 -4.34 3.94
C PHE A 1 8.61 -3.11 4.65
N GLU A 2 9.44 -2.07 4.75
CA GLU A 2 9.11 -0.82 5.42
C GLU A 2 9.62 0.36 4.58
N GLY A 3 8.92 1.48 4.66
CA GLY A 3 9.30 2.71 3.96
C GLY A 3 8.54 3.92 4.50
N SER A 4 8.94 5.10 4.06
CA SER A 4 8.28 6.37 4.39
C SER A 4 8.26 7.30 3.19
N GLY A 5 7.37 8.27 3.21
CA GLY A 5 7.21 9.23 2.12
C GLY A 5 6.27 10.36 2.48
N SER A 6 5.94 11.17 1.48
CA SER A 6 4.96 12.25 1.60
C SER A 6 4.17 12.35 0.30
N ASP A 7 2.87 12.65 0.40
CA ASP A 7 2.00 12.90 -0.75
C ASP A 7 1.03 14.06 -0.46
N GLY A 8 0.00 14.23 -1.30
CA GLY A 8 -1.00 15.30 -1.15
C GLY A 8 -1.85 15.23 0.13
N VAL A 9 -1.78 14.13 0.88
CA VAL A 9 -2.38 13.99 2.21
C VAL A 9 -1.38 14.41 3.30
N GLY A 10 -0.11 14.04 3.13
CA GLY A 10 0.99 14.42 4.00
C GLY A 10 2.02 13.30 4.19
N PRO A 11 2.90 13.44 5.20
CA PRO A 11 3.88 12.43 5.52
C PRO A 11 3.23 11.12 5.96
N PHE A 12 3.78 10.00 5.50
CA PHE A 12 3.30 8.67 5.82
C PHE A 12 4.44 7.68 6.04
N ASN A 13 4.13 6.62 6.79
CA ASN A 13 4.92 5.40 6.85
C ASN A 13 4.15 4.27 6.14
N LEU A 14 4.87 3.38 5.49
CA LEU A 14 4.34 2.21 4.81
C LEU A 14 5.03 0.98 5.39
N GLN A 15 4.24 0.03 5.86
CA GLN A 15 4.74 -1.26 6.33
C GLN A 15 3.94 -2.35 5.64
N GLY A 16 4.60 -3.42 5.19
CA GLY A 16 3.91 -4.50 4.53
C GLY A 16 4.61 -5.83 4.65
N TYR A 17 3.81 -6.88 4.51
CA TYR A 17 4.23 -8.26 4.46
C TYR A 17 3.94 -8.82 3.08
N VAL A 18 4.83 -9.68 2.63
CA VAL A 18 4.73 -10.40 1.38
C VAL A 18 4.78 -11.88 1.71
N ASP A 19 3.78 -12.62 1.25
CA ASP A 19 3.87 -14.05 1.14
C ASP A 19 4.49 -14.41 -0.21
N LEU A 20 5.70 -14.96 -0.18
CA LEU A 20 6.44 -15.33 -1.38
C LEU A 20 5.92 -16.62 -2.04
N GLU A 21 5.18 -17.46 -1.31
CA GLU A 21 4.62 -18.70 -1.85
C GLU A 21 3.38 -18.40 -2.69
N SER A 22 2.45 -17.61 -2.16
CA SER A 22 1.23 -17.21 -2.88
C SER A 22 1.43 -15.97 -3.77
N GLY A 23 2.52 -15.22 -3.56
CA GLY A 23 2.74 -13.92 -4.16
C GLY A 23 1.78 -12.85 -3.64
N SER A 24 1.03 -13.12 -2.57
CA SER A 24 0.11 -12.14 -1.97
C SER A 24 0.86 -11.13 -1.09
N LEU A 25 0.27 -9.95 -0.95
CA LEU A 25 0.81 -8.87 -0.15
C LEU A 25 -0.30 -8.20 0.65
N GLU A 26 0.02 -7.87 1.89
CA GLU A 26 -0.76 -7.00 2.77
C GLU A 26 0.15 -5.88 3.27
N ALA A 27 -0.33 -4.65 3.25
CA ALA A 27 0.42 -3.49 3.71
C ALA A 27 -0.50 -2.47 4.39
N GLU A 28 0.09 -1.60 5.19
CA GLU A 28 -0.58 -0.52 5.88
C GLU A 28 0.18 0.78 5.61
N LYS A 29 -0.54 1.75 5.03
CA LYS A 29 -0.06 3.12 4.87
C LYS A 29 -0.65 3.96 5.99
N LYS A 30 0.21 4.47 6.87
CA LYS A 30 -0.16 5.17 8.09
C LYS A 30 0.27 6.63 8.05
N TYR A 31 -0.69 7.51 8.28
CA TYR A 31 -0.49 8.94 8.55
C TYR A 31 -0.63 9.18 10.06
N VAL A 32 -0.43 10.42 10.51
CA VAL A 32 -0.50 10.79 11.94
C VAL A 32 -1.84 10.40 12.57
N ASN A 33 -2.97 10.60 11.86
CA ASN A 33 -4.31 10.48 12.42
C ASN A 33 -5.16 9.35 11.82
N PHE A 34 -4.69 8.68 10.77
CA PHE A 34 -5.45 7.61 10.11
C PHE A 34 -4.53 6.70 9.29
N GLN A 35 -5.08 5.58 8.85
CA GLN A 35 -4.37 4.57 8.08
C GLN A 35 -5.23 3.99 6.98
N TRP A 36 -4.59 3.48 5.94
CA TRP A 36 -5.20 2.73 4.85
C TRP A 36 -4.59 1.35 4.76
N LYS A 37 -5.43 0.33 4.69
CA LYS A 37 -5.02 -1.05 4.45
C LYS A 37 -4.93 -1.32 2.97
N TRP A 38 -3.83 -1.94 2.56
CA TRP A 38 -3.47 -2.24 1.19
C TRP A 38 -3.38 -3.75 1.08
N SER A 39 -4.02 -4.32 0.07
CA SER A 39 -3.85 -5.73 -0.28
C SER A 39 -3.53 -5.84 -1.77
N GLY A 40 -2.75 -6.82 -2.16
CA GLY A 40 -2.29 -6.93 -3.53
C GLY A 40 -1.51 -8.21 -3.81
N SER A 41 -0.77 -8.16 -4.91
CA SER A 41 0.07 -9.27 -5.36
C SER A 41 1.38 -8.77 -5.95
N ILE A 42 2.41 -9.62 -5.87
CA ILE A 42 3.64 -9.47 -6.62
C ILE A 42 3.36 -9.84 -8.08
N THR A 43 3.91 -9.01 -8.96
CA THR A 43 3.99 -9.26 -10.40
C THR A 43 5.44 -9.21 -10.83
N ALA A 44 5.72 -9.65 -12.06
CA ALA A 44 7.06 -9.50 -12.66
C ALA A 44 7.52 -8.03 -12.77
N PHE A 45 6.61 -7.07 -12.64
CA PHE A 45 6.87 -5.64 -12.83
C PHE A 45 6.89 -4.83 -11.53
N GLY A 46 6.60 -5.47 -10.39
CA GLY A 46 6.44 -4.80 -9.11
C GLY A 46 5.17 -5.25 -8.38
N LEU A 47 4.63 -4.37 -7.56
CA LEU A 47 3.50 -4.66 -6.67
C LEU A 47 2.26 -3.92 -7.16
N LEU A 48 1.12 -4.60 -7.17
CA LEU A 48 -0.17 -4.02 -7.57
C LEU A 48 -1.24 -4.46 -6.58
N GLY A 49 -2.16 -3.56 -6.24
CA GLY A 49 -3.23 -3.92 -5.33
C GLY A 49 -4.32 -2.87 -5.19
N ARG A 50 -5.20 -3.13 -4.22
CA ARG A 50 -6.23 -2.19 -3.79
C ARG A 50 -5.94 -1.70 -2.39
N TRP A 51 -6.35 -0.47 -2.13
CA TRP A 51 -6.38 0.08 -0.78
C TRP A 51 -7.82 0.32 -0.34
N ARG A 52 -8.03 0.27 0.97
CA ARG A 52 -9.28 0.61 1.63
C ARG A 52 -9.03 1.48 2.86
N SER A 53 -9.92 2.44 3.08
CA SER A 53 -9.97 3.20 4.32
C SER A 53 -10.74 2.41 5.38
N ASP A 54 -10.19 2.34 6.59
CA ASP A 54 -10.88 1.76 7.75
C ASP A 54 -11.85 2.77 8.41
N SER A 55 -11.92 4.01 7.91
CA SER A 55 -12.83 5.03 8.45
C SER A 55 -14.28 4.72 8.12
N VAL A 56 -15.08 4.44 9.15
CA VAL A 56 -16.53 4.16 9.08
C VAL A 56 -17.31 5.30 8.41
N ARG A 57 -16.78 6.54 8.42
CA ARG A 57 -17.40 7.70 7.76
C ARG A 57 -17.12 7.79 6.26
N ILE A 58 -16.09 7.11 5.77
CA ILE A 58 -15.68 7.08 4.36
C ILE A 58 -15.80 5.62 3.88
N SER A 59 -16.99 5.05 4.00
CA SER A 59 -17.26 3.63 3.80
C SER A 59 -17.18 3.13 2.34
N ARG A 60 -16.61 3.91 1.40
CA ARG A 60 -16.63 3.56 -0.04
C ARG A 60 -15.41 3.94 -0.87
N TRP A 61 -14.45 4.67 -0.33
CA TRP A 61 -13.31 5.13 -1.12
C TRP A 61 -12.17 4.14 -0.92
N GLY A 62 -12.07 3.22 -1.85
CA GLY A 62 -10.86 2.47 -2.13
C GLY A 62 -10.32 2.89 -3.49
N GLY A 63 -9.14 2.41 -3.83
CA GLY A 63 -8.54 2.67 -5.13
C GLY A 63 -7.48 1.63 -5.45
N TRP A 64 -6.93 1.74 -6.65
CA TRP A 64 -5.76 0.97 -7.03
C TRP A 64 -4.50 1.66 -6.54
N TRP A 65 -3.49 0.88 -6.21
CA TRP A 65 -2.14 1.35 -5.97
C TRP A 65 -1.16 0.42 -6.69
N TRP A 66 -0.01 0.96 -7.05
CA TRP A 66 1.08 0.23 -7.67
C TRP A 66 2.41 0.76 -7.14
N ILE A 67 3.38 -0.13 -6.95
CA ILE A 67 4.76 0.21 -6.60
C ILE A 67 5.66 -0.47 -7.63
N TRP A 68 6.48 0.32 -8.32
CA TRP A 68 7.48 -0.16 -9.25
C TRP A 68 8.90 0.15 -8.75
N PRO A 69 9.91 -0.60 -9.22
CA PRO A 69 11.31 -0.26 -9.00
C PRO A 69 11.62 1.14 -9.56
N ALA A 70 12.37 1.96 -8.82
CA ALA A 70 12.78 3.29 -9.29
C ALA A 70 13.75 3.22 -10.47
N GLN A 71 14.50 2.13 -10.59
CA GLN A 71 15.36 1.82 -11.72
C GLN A 71 15.11 0.37 -12.15
N TRP A 72 15.07 0.17 -13.47
CA TRP A 72 15.06 -1.14 -14.09
C TRP A 72 16.50 -1.48 -14.45
N ASN A 73 17.02 -2.57 -13.90
CA ASN A 73 18.31 -3.15 -14.30
C ASN A 73 18.07 -4.40 -15.14
#